data_AF-U6DQG1-F1
#
_entry.id   AF-U6DQG1-F1
#
_cell.length_a   1.000
_cell.length_b   1.000
_cell.length_c   1.000
_cell.angle_alpha   90.00
_cell.angle_beta   90.00
_cell.angle_gamma   90.00
#
_symmetry.space_group_name_H-M   'P 1'
#
loop_
_entity.id
_entity.type
_entity.pdbx_description
1 polymer ?
#
loop_
_entity_poly.entity_id
_entity_poly.type
_entity_poly.pdbx_seq_one_letter_code
_entity_poly.pdbx_strand_id
1 'polypeptide(L)'
;CSPYAAHLYDAEDPSTPLRTVPGLCEDYCLDMWQTCRGLFRYLSPDRELWALEGNRAKFCRYLSLDDVDYCFPHLLVNENLNSNLGQVVADTKGCLQLCLEEVANGLRNPVAMVHAQDGTHRFFVAEQVGLVWAYLPNRSRLEKPFLNISRAVLTSPWEGDERGFLGIALHPSFRHNGKLYVYYSVGFGFDEWIRISEFRVSTDDVNTVDHGSERIILEIKEPASNHNGGQLLFGDDGYLYIFTGDGGMAGDPFGKFGNAQNKSALLGKVLRIDVDRNERGPLYRIPRDNPFVGDPSARPEVYALGVRNMW
;
A
#
# COMPACT_ATOMS: atom_id res chain seq x y z
N CYS A 1 -7.08 -14.16 -15.18
CA CYS A 1 -8.32 -13.66 -14.54
C CYS A 1 -9.14 -12.93 -15.61
N SER A 2 -10.48 -13.02 -15.57
CA SER A 2 -11.33 -12.23 -16.47
C SER A 2 -11.22 -10.74 -16.09
N PRO A 3 -11.08 -9.80 -17.03
CA PRO A 3 -11.09 -8.37 -16.73
C PRO A 3 -12.44 -7.90 -16.17
N TYR A 4 -13.49 -8.70 -16.36
CA TYR A 4 -14.85 -8.41 -15.90
C TYR A 4 -15.23 -9.16 -14.62
N ALA A 5 -14.24 -9.66 -13.86
CA ALA A 5 -14.50 -10.44 -12.65
C ALA A 5 -15.33 -9.66 -11.62
N ALA A 6 -15.14 -8.34 -11.51
CA ALA A 6 -15.93 -7.52 -10.59
C ALA A 6 -17.43 -7.52 -10.96
N HIS A 7 -17.77 -7.22 -12.21
CA HIS A 7 -19.15 -7.26 -12.71
C HIS A 7 -19.77 -8.67 -12.64
N LEU A 8 -19.00 -9.70 -13.00
CA LEU A 8 -19.48 -11.08 -13.01
C LEU A 8 -19.92 -11.58 -11.63
N TYR A 9 -19.27 -11.10 -10.58
CA TYR A 9 -19.50 -11.55 -9.21
C TYR A 9 -20.16 -10.49 -8.33
N ASP A 10 -20.62 -9.38 -8.93
CA ASP A 10 -21.27 -8.26 -8.24
C ASP A 10 -20.40 -7.67 -7.11
N ALA A 11 -19.10 -7.55 -7.40
CA ALA A 11 -18.05 -7.18 -6.45
C ALA A 11 -17.58 -5.72 -6.63
N GLU A 12 -18.40 -4.89 -7.27
CA GLU A 12 -18.08 -3.51 -7.62
C GLU A 12 -18.32 -2.53 -6.47
N ASP A 13 -19.22 -2.90 -5.55
CA ASP A 13 -19.65 -2.08 -4.43
C ASP A 13 -19.56 -2.86 -3.11
N PRO A 14 -18.97 -2.27 -2.05
CA PRO A 14 -18.81 -2.95 -0.76
C PRO A 14 -20.12 -3.22 -0.01
N SER A 15 -21.25 -2.63 -0.42
CA SER A 15 -22.56 -2.87 0.20
C SER A 15 -23.34 -4.01 -0.48
N THR A 16 -22.84 -4.52 -1.62
CA THR A 16 -23.46 -5.59 -2.37
C THR A 16 -22.88 -6.94 -1.95
N PRO A 17 -23.70 -7.92 -1.51
CA PRO A 17 -23.20 -9.24 -1.16
C PRO A 17 -22.53 -9.93 -2.34
N LEU A 18 -21.23 -10.22 -2.19
CA LEU A 18 -20.44 -10.94 -3.18
C LEU A 18 -21.09 -12.26 -3.59
N ARG A 19 -21.24 -12.45 -4.90
CA ARG A 19 -21.71 -13.71 -5.44
C ARG A 19 -20.64 -14.79 -5.32
N THR A 20 -21.09 -16.02 -5.19
CA THR A 20 -20.23 -17.20 -5.12
C THR A 20 -20.06 -17.91 -6.47
N VAL A 21 -20.91 -17.58 -7.44
CA VAL A 21 -20.86 -18.02 -8.84
C VAL A 21 -21.04 -16.80 -9.76
N PRO A 22 -20.51 -16.85 -10.99
CA PRO A 22 -20.68 -15.74 -11.93
C PRO A 22 -22.15 -15.59 -12.31
N GLY A 23 -22.54 -14.36 -12.63
CA GLY A 23 -23.83 -14.08 -13.23
C GLY A 23 -23.97 -14.70 -14.60
N LEU A 24 -25.12 -15.31 -14.86
CA LEU A 24 -25.39 -16.07 -16.07
C LEU A 24 -26.38 -15.35 -16.96
N CYS A 25 -26.18 -15.43 -18.28
CA CYS A 25 -27.17 -15.02 -19.26
C CYS A 25 -28.41 -15.90 -19.13
N GLU A 26 -29.58 -15.34 -19.42
CA GLU A 26 -30.85 -16.03 -19.17
C GLU A 26 -30.94 -17.38 -19.90
N ASP A 27 -30.62 -17.40 -21.19
CA ASP A 27 -30.60 -18.59 -22.02
C ASP A 27 -29.61 -19.65 -21.52
N TYR A 28 -28.37 -19.25 -21.24
CA TYR A 28 -27.37 -20.16 -20.69
C TYR A 28 -27.74 -20.69 -19.30
N CYS A 29 -28.36 -19.85 -18.46
CA CYS A 29 -28.87 -20.28 -17.17
C CYS A 29 -29.98 -21.33 -17.33
N LEU A 30 -30.90 -21.13 -18.27
CA LEU A 30 -31.98 -22.07 -18.55
C LEU A 30 -31.44 -23.44 -18.98
N ASP A 31 -30.39 -23.46 -19.81
CA ASP A 31 -29.73 -24.69 -20.25
C ASP A 31 -28.96 -25.35 -19.09
N MET A 32 -28.17 -24.58 -18.35
CA MET A 32 -27.45 -25.06 -17.17
C MET A 32 -28.38 -25.62 -16.11
N TRP A 33 -29.55 -25.02 -15.89
CA TRP A 33 -30.53 -25.53 -14.94
C TRP A 33 -31.15 -26.86 -15.40
N GLN A 34 -31.36 -27.03 -16.70
CA GLN A 34 -31.92 -28.27 -17.26
C GLN A 34 -30.92 -29.43 -17.16
N THR A 35 -29.66 -29.17 -17.49
CA THR A 35 -28.64 -30.22 -17.65
C THR A 35 -27.82 -30.43 -16.37
N CYS A 36 -27.55 -29.37 -15.62
CA CYS A 36 -26.47 -29.30 -14.63
C CYS A 36 -26.87 -28.72 -13.27
N ARG A 37 -28.15 -28.46 -12.98
CA ARG A 37 -28.58 -27.79 -11.73
C ARG A 37 -28.02 -28.41 -10.44
N GLY A 38 -27.83 -29.73 -10.39
CA GLY A 38 -27.29 -30.43 -9.23
C GLY A 38 -25.81 -30.13 -8.94
N LEU A 39 -25.08 -29.56 -9.91
CA LEU A 39 -23.66 -29.22 -9.74
C LEU A 39 -23.44 -27.97 -8.87
N PHE A 40 -24.42 -27.06 -8.79
CA PHE A 40 -24.26 -25.80 -8.06
C PHE A 40 -24.02 -26.00 -6.55
N ARG A 41 -24.44 -27.14 -5.98
CA ARG A 41 -24.12 -27.53 -4.60
C ARG A 41 -22.64 -27.79 -4.34
N TYR A 42 -21.89 -28.13 -5.39
CA TYR A 42 -20.46 -28.38 -5.33
C TYR A 42 -19.64 -27.16 -5.76
N LEU A 43 -20.23 -26.26 -6.55
CA LEU A 43 -19.58 -25.06 -7.07
C LEU A 43 -19.66 -23.87 -6.12
N SER A 44 -20.64 -23.84 -5.23
CA SER A 44 -20.86 -22.71 -4.34
C SER A 44 -21.40 -23.14 -2.97
N PRO A 45 -20.97 -22.48 -1.87
CA PRO A 45 -21.51 -22.67 -0.53
C PRO A 45 -22.84 -21.92 -0.28
N ASP A 46 -23.39 -21.23 -1.27
CA ASP A 46 -24.58 -20.39 -1.15
C ASP A 46 -25.86 -21.23 -0.96
N ARG A 47 -26.40 -21.18 0.27
CA ARG A 47 -27.61 -21.93 0.65
C ARG A 47 -28.88 -21.41 0.00
N GLU A 48 -28.95 -20.12 -0.32
CA GLU A 48 -30.11 -19.56 -1.02
C GLU A 48 -30.17 -20.10 -2.44
N LEU A 49 -29.03 -20.12 -3.14
CA LEU A 49 -28.91 -20.73 -4.46
C LEU A 49 -29.33 -22.21 -4.44
N TRP A 50 -28.93 -22.97 -3.42
CA TRP A 50 -29.33 -24.38 -3.26
C TRP A 50 -30.84 -24.55 -3.05
N ALA A 51 -31.46 -23.64 -2.28
CA ALA A 51 -32.90 -23.68 -2.04
C ALA A 51 -33.72 -23.40 -3.30
N LEU A 52 -33.14 -22.68 -4.27
CA LEU A 52 -33.75 -22.34 -5.54
C LEU A 52 -33.62 -23.43 -6.62
N GLU A 53 -32.84 -24.50 -6.39
CA GLU A 53 -32.56 -25.55 -7.37
C GLU A 53 -33.83 -26.16 -8.00
N GLY A 54 -34.90 -26.31 -7.21
CA GLY A 54 -36.18 -26.85 -7.68
C GLY A 54 -37.05 -25.88 -8.50
N ASN A 55 -36.68 -24.59 -8.55
CA ASN A 55 -37.48 -23.54 -9.19
C ASN A 55 -36.65 -22.78 -10.24
N ARG A 56 -36.72 -23.24 -11.49
CA ARG A 56 -36.00 -22.66 -12.64
C ARG A 56 -36.09 -21.13 -12.73
N ALA A 57 -37.30 -20.58 -12.63
CA ALA A 57 -37.52 -19.14 -12.82
C ALA A 57 -36.87 -18.31 -11.72
N LYS A 58 -36.97 -18.75 -10.46
CA LYS A 58 -36.30 -18.07 -9.34
C LYS A 58 -34.79 -18.27 -9.38
N PHE A 59 -34.34 -19.47 -9.75
CA PHE A 59 -32.92 -19.79 -9.89
C PHE A 59 -32.24 -18.87 -10.91
N CYS A 60 -32.80 -18.73 -12.12
CA CYS A 60 -32.18 -17.89 -13.14
C CYS A 60 -32.30 -16.39 -12.85
N ARG A 61 -33.38 -15.95 -12.19
CA ARG A 61 -33.45 -14.57 -11.67
C ARG A 61 -32.43 -14.30 -10.57
N TYR A 62 -32.12 -15.29 -9.74
CA TYR A 62 -31.11 -15.14 -8.71
C TYR A 62 -29.69 -15.04 -9.29
N LEU A 63 -29.45 -15.63 -10.47
CA LEU A 63 -28.16 -15.59 -11.18
C LEU A 63 -28.06 -14.50 -12.26
N SER A 64 -29.14 -13.81 -12.61
CA SER A 64 -29.09 -12.71 -13.58
C SER A 64 -28.29 -11.52 -13.04
N LEU A 65 -27.62 -10.80 -13.93
CA LEU A 65 -27.02 -9.49 -13.61
C LEU A 65 -27.99 -8.39 -14.04
N ASP A 66 -27.92 -7.24 -13.38
CA ASP A 66 -28.65 -6.05 -13.80
C ASP A 66 -28.13 -5.53 -15.13
N ASP A 67 -26.81 -5.55 -15.32
CA ASP A 67 -26.17 -5.32 -16.61
C ASP A 67 -25.95 -6.64 -17.37
N VAL A 68 -26.86 -6.92 -18.29
CA VAL A 68 -26.86 -8.15 -19.08
C VAL A 68 -25.72 -8.22 -20.09
N ASP A 69 -25.03 -7.11 -20.41
CA ASP A 69 -23.91 -7.16 -21.35
C ASP A 69 -22.72 -7.94 -20.79
N TYR A 70 -22.63 -8.04 -19.45
CA TYR A 70 -21.57 -8.71 -18.71
C TYR A 70 -21.95 -10.13 -18.26
N CYS A 71 -23.09 -10.68 -18.67
CA CYS A 71 -23.51 -12.02 -18.27
C CYS A 71 -22.67 -13.12 -18.94
N PHE A 72 -22.41 -14.22 -18.23
CA PHE A 72 -21.70 -15.37 -18.77
C PHE A 72 -22.65 -16.33 -19.54
N PRO A 73 -22.26 -16.86 -20.71
CA PRO A 73 -20.99 -16.71 -21.40
C PRO A 73 -20.98 -15.61 -22.47
N HIS A 74 -22.09 -14.88 -22.70
CA HIS A 74 -22.16 -13.91 -23.80
C HIS A 74 -21.08 -12.83 -23.72
N LEU A 75 -20.67 -12.45 -22.51
CA LEU A 75 -19.55 -11.53 -22.29
C LEU A 75 -18.26 -12.01 -22.99
N LEU A 76 -18.04 -13.32 -23.17
CA LEU A 76 -16.82 -13.88 -23.78
C LEU A 76 -16.75 -13.63 -25.29
N VAL A 77 -17.90 -13.39 -25.92
CA VAL A 77 -18.04 -13.20 -27.37
C VAL A 77 -18.59 -11.82 -27.72
N ASN A 78 -18.83 -10.97 -26.72
CA ASN A 78 -19.31 -9.60 -26.92
C ASN A 78 -18.21 -8.75 -27.57
N GLU A 79 -18.30 -8.50 -28.87
CA GLU A 79 -17.29 -7.75 -29.63
C GLU A 79 -17.15 -6.30 -29.13
N ASN A 80 -18.24 -5.67 -28.69
CA ASN A 80 -18.19 -4.30 -28.18
C ASN A 80 -17.36 -4.21 -26.90
N LEU A 81 -17.55 -5.14 -25.97
CA LEU A 81 -16.79 -5.19 -24.73
C LEU A 81 -15.34 -5.64 -24.97
N ASN A 82 -15.13 -6.64 -25.83
CA ASN A 82 -13.83 -7.31 -25.96
C ASN A 82 -12.91 -6.74 -27.04
N SER A 83 -13.41 -5.96 -27.99
CA SER A 83 -12.65 -5.50 -29.18
C SER A 83 -11.32 -4.81 -28.87
N ASN A 84 -11.23 -4.13 -27.73
CA ASN A 84 -10.06 -3.35 -27.33
C ASN A 84 -9.39 -3.85 -26.04
N LEU A 85 -9.77 -5.03 -25.53
CA LEU A 85 -9.16 -5.57 -24.32
C LEU A 85 -7.66 -5.79 -24.52
N GLY A 86 -6.85 -5.07 -23.73
CA GLY A 86 -5.39 -5.17 -23.78
C GLY A 86 -4.74 -4.53 -25.01
N GLN A 87 -5.50 -3.85 -25.88
CA GLN A 87 -4.90 -3.07 -26.96
C GLN A 87 -4.41 -1.72 -26.45
N VAL A 88 -3.12 -1.48 -26.66
CA VAL A 88 -2.47 -0.19 -26.41
C VAL A 88 -2.71 0.71 -27.62
N VAL A 89 -3.59 1.72 -27.48
CA VAL A 89 -3.73 2.77 -28.49
C VAL A 89 -2.60 3.78 -28.27
N ALA A 90 -1.70 3.93 -29.23
CA ALA A 90 -0.59 4.90 -29.19
C ALA A 90 -0.43 5.64 -30.51
N ASP A 91 0.01 6.89 -30.47
CA ASP A 91 0.48 7.65 -31.63
C ASP A 91 2.01 7.87 -31.58
N THR A 92 2.56 8.65 -32.50
CA THR A 92 3.99 8.99 -32.56
C THR A 92 4.51 9.73 -31.33
N LYS A 93 3.64 10.19 -30.43
CA LYS A 93 3.95 10.90 -29.18
C LYS A 93 3.72 10.04 -27.93
N GLY A 94 3.14 8.84 -28.04
CA GLY A 94 2.95 7.89 -26.94
C GLY A 94 1.54 7.30 -26.86
N CYS A 95 1.24 6.60 -25.75
CA CYS A 95 -0.09 6.05 -25.51
C CYS A 95 -1.17 7.15 -25.46
N LEU A 96 -2.26 6.96 -26.20
CA LEU A 96 -3.47 7.78 -26.20
C LEU A 96 -4.53 7.25 -25.20
N GLN A 97 -4.23 6.15 -24.50
CA GLN A 97 -5.02 5.54 -23.43
C GLN A 97 -4.11 5.18 -22.24
N LEU A 98 -4.69 4.90 -21.08
CA LEU A 98 -3.92 4.41 -19.93
C LEU A 98 -3.41 2.99 -20.23
N CYS A 99 -2.10 2.86 -20.42
CA CYS A 99 -1.42 1.60 -20.65
C CYS A 99 -0.73 1.14 -19.36
N LEU A 100 -0.88 -0.12 -18.98
CA LEU A 100 -0.07 -0.72 -17.91
C LEU A 100 1.11 -1.45 -18.52
N GLU A 101 2.31 -1.11 -18.06
CA GLU A 101 3.54 -1.78 -18.45
C GLU A 101 4.21 -2.36 -17.20
N GLU A 102 4.57 -3.64 -17.25
CA GLU A 102 5.33 -4.26 -16.16
C GLU A 102 6.76 -3.70 -16.17
N VAL A 103 7.12 -3.00 -15.09
CA VAL A 103 8.46 -2.40 -14.92
C VAL A 103 9.34 -3.15 -13.92
N ALA A 104 8.73 -4.01 -13.10
CA ALA A 104 9.40 -4.80 -12.07
C ALA A 104 8.56 -6.03 -11.71
N ASN A 105 9.20 -7.18 -11.49
CA ASN A 105 8.55 -8.43 -11.09
C ASN A 105 9.43 -9.22 -10.11
N GLY A 106 8.89 -10.34 -9.59
CA GLY A 106 9.60 -11.21 -8.65
C GLY A 106 9.93 -10.52 -7.31
N LEU A 107 9.12 -9.52 -6.95
CA LEU A 107 9.26 -8.75 -5.71
C LEU A 107 8.49 -9.42 -4.56
N ARG A 108 8.91 -9.16 -3.32
CA ARG A 108 8.28 -9.66 -2.10
C ARG A 108 7.53 -8.54 -1.38
N ASN A 109 6.21 -8.48 -1.54
CA ASN A 109 5.34 -7.45 -0.94
C ASN A 109 5.92 -6.03 -1.15
N PRO A 110 5.98 -5.53 -2.40
CA PRO A 110 6.48 -4.18 -2.66
C PRO A 110 5.57 -3.12 -2.03
N VAL A 111 6.16 -2.20 -1.27
CA VAL A 111 5.43 -1.20 -0.46
C VAL A 111 5.64 0.24 -0.93
N ALA A 112 6.76 0.51 -1.60
CA ALA A 112 7.08 1.85 -2.08
C ALA A 112 7.94 1.82 -3.34
N MET A 113 7.76 2.84 -4.18
CA MET A 113 8.63 3.13 -5.31
C MET A 113 9.01 4.61 -5.30
N VAL A 114 10.31 4.92 -5.32
CA VAL A 114 10.79 6.31 -5.31
C VAL A 114 11.83 6.55 -6.41
N HIS A 115 11.72 7.67 -7.09
CA HIS A 115 12.70 8.10 -8.10
C HIS A 115 13.91 8.75 -7.42
N ALA A 116 15.12 8.54 -7.96
CA ALA A 116 16.36 9.04 -7.38
C ALA A 116 16.48 10.58 -7.37
N GLN A 117 15.78 11.25 -8.28
CA GLN A 117 15.77 12.72 -8.43
C GLN A 117 17.17 13.36 -8.55
N ASP A 118 18.15 12.61 -9.05
CA ASP A 118 19.55 13.01 -9.20
C ASP A 118 19.98 13.16 -10.68
N GLY A 119 19.01 13.03 -11.61
CA GLY A 119 19.22 13.09 -13.06
C GLY A 119 19.66 11.76 -13.70
N THR A 120 19.86 10.71 -12.90
CA THR A 120 20.27 9.40 -13.41
C THR A 120 19.11 8.54 -13.91
N HIS A 121 17.87 8.93 -13.61
CA HIS A 121 16.63 8.21 -13.94
C HIS A 121 16.50 6.80 -13.36
N ARG A 122 17.33 6.44 -12.37
CA ARG A 122 17.09 5.25 -11.55
C ARG A 122 15.96 5.49 -10.56
N PHE A 123 15.34 4.39 -10.20
CA PHE A 123 14.31 4.35 -9.17
C PHE A 123 14.58 3.18 -8.23
N PHE A 124 13.93 3.22 -7.07
CA PHE A 124 14.09 2.24 -6.03
C PHE A 124 12.74 1.64 -5.70
N VAL A 125 12.69 0.32 -5.58
CA VAL A 125 11.49 -0.40 -5.13
C VAL A 125 11.79 -1.05 -3.79
N ALA A 126 11.02 -0.68 -2.78
CA ALA A 126 11.15 -1.22 -1.43
C ALA A 126 10.17 -2.37 -1.21
N GLU A 127 10.68 -3.43 -0.58
CA GLU A 127 9.95 -4.63 -0.20
C GLU A 127 9.71 -4.62 1.31
N GLN A 128 8.52 -5.03 1.74
CA GLN A 128 8.10 -5.08 3.15
C GLN A 128 9.11 -5.84 4.04
N VAL A 129 9.85 -6.79 3.46
CA VAL A 129 10.87 -7.60 4.15
C VAL A 129 12.20 -6.85 4.43
N GLY A 130 12.27 -5.55 4.17
CA GLY A 130 13.46 -4.73 4.49
C GLY A 130 14.54 -4.75 3.42
N LEU A 131 14.16 -4.96 2.16
CA LEU A 131 15.05 -4.87 1.00
C LEU A 131 14.61 -3.70 0.11
N VAL A 132 15.57 -2.92 -0.37
CA VAL A 132 15.32 -1.89 -1.39
C VAL A 132 16.17 -2.21 -2.60
N TRP A 133 15.54 -2.34 -3.76
CA TRP A 133 16.18 -2.69 -5.02
C TRP A 133 16.33 -1.45 -5.89
N ALA A 134 17.52 -1.23 -6.44
CA ALA A 134 17.76 -0.20 -7.45
C ALA A 134 17.47 -0.74 -8.85
N TYR A 135 16.76 0.05 -9.64
CA TYR A 135 16.48 -0.18 -11.05
C TYR A 135 17.08 0.95 -11.88
N LEU A 136 17.78 0.58 -12.95
CA LEU A 136 18.38 1.52 -13.89
C LEU A 136 17.34 2.09 -14.88
N PRO A 137 17.66 3.14 -15.67
CA PRO A 137 16.72 3.74 -16.63
C PRO A 137 16.18 2.77 -17.68
N ASN A 138 16.96 1.74 -18.02
CA ASN A 138 16.55 0.64 -18.89
C ASN A 138 15.70 -0.43 -18.18
N ARG A 139 15.28 -0.17 -16.93
CA ARG A 139 14.46 -1.04 -16.06
C ARG A 139 15.14 -2.33 -15.61
N SER A 140 16.46 -2.47 -15.82
CA SER A 140 17.18 -3.60 -15.24
C SER A 140 17.36 -3.41 -13.73
N ARG A 141 16.97 -4.41 -12.95
CA ARG A 141 17.25 -4.48 -11.51
C ARG A 141 18.72 -4.82 -11.28
N LEU A 142 19.38 -4.13 -10.35
CA LEU A 142 20.72 -4.51 -9.90
C LEU A 142 20.68 -5.77 -9.04
N GLU A 143 21.73 -6.59 -9.12
CA GLU A 143 21.82 -7.86 -8.37
C GLU A 143 21.96 -7.64 -6.85
N LYS A 144 22.61 -6.55 -6.44
CA LYS A 144 22.75 -6.18 -5.04
C LYS A 144 21.65 -5.20 -4.65
N PRO A 145 21.02 -5.36 -3.48
CA PRO A 145 20.05 -4.40 -2.99
C PRO A 145 20.75 -3.07 -2.68
N PHE A 146 20.05 -1.96 -2.96
CA PHE A 146 20.46 -0.61 -2.57
C PHE A 146 20.53 -0.47 -1.04
N LEU A 147 19.56 -1.05 -0.33
CA LEU A 147 19.53 -1.13 1.13
C LEU A 147 19.06 -2.52 1.55
N ASN A 148 19.75 -3.13 2.53
CA ASN A 148 19.31 -4.36 3.17
C ASN A 148 19.29 -4.23 4.70
N ILE A 149 18.11 -4.01 5.26
CA ILE A 149 17.87 -3.97 6.71
C ILE A 149 16.95 -5.11 7.17
N SER A 150 16.79 -6.15 6.34
CA SER A 150 15.92 -7.32 6.60
C SER A 150 16.14 -8.02 7.94
N ARG A 151 17.34 -7.90 8.53
CA ARG A 151 17.65 -8.48 9.86
C ARG A 151 17.07 -7.67 11.02
N ALA A 152 16.84 -6.38 10.82
CA ALA A 152 16.29 -5.48 11.84
C ALA A 152 14.77 -5.34 11.70
N VAL A 153 14.25 -5.43 10.47
CA VAL A 153 12.83 -5.26 10.18
C VAL A 153 12.01 -6.42 10.76
N LEU A 154 11.01 -6.06 11.57
CA LEU A 154 10.01 -7.00 12.08
C LEU A 154 8.94 -7.22 11.01
N THR A 155 8.77 -8.47 10.57
CA THR A 155 7.71 -8.90 9.63
C THR A 155 7.06 -10.19 10.11
N SER A 156 5.89 -10.48 9.55
CA SER A 156 5.10 -11.68 9.85
C SER A 156 4.47 -12.21 8.56
N PRO A 157 4.24 -13.53 8.44
CA PRO A 157 3.46 -14.10 7.33
C PRO A 157 1.95 -13.98 7.53
N TRP A 158 1.48 -13.42 8.65
CA TRP A 158 0.06 -13.30 8.96
C TRP A 158 -0.62 -12.24 8.07
N GLU A 159 -1.77 -12.59 7.49
CA GLU A 159 -2.55 -11.67 6.67
C GLU A 159 -3.15 -10.56 7.53
N GLY A 160 -3.03 -9.30 7.07
CA GLY A 160 -3.44 -8.12 7.84
C GLY A 160 -2.41 -7.64 8.86
N ASP A 161 -1.24 -8.29 8.94
CA ASP A 161 -0.08 -7.74 9.64
C ASP A 161 0.56 -6.64 8.77
N GLU A 162 0.54 -5.41 9.27
CA GLU A 162 1.07 -4.25 8.56
C GLU A 162 2.55 -4.00 8.87
N ARG A 163 3.17 -4.77 9.77
CA ARG A 163 4.57 -4.55 10.17
C ARG A 163 5.54 -4.86 9.04
N GLY A 164 6.61 -4.08 8.99
CA GLY A 164 7.70 -4.30 8.05
C GLY A 164 8.46 -3.04 7.71
N PHE A 165 9.08 -3.04 6.55
CA PHE A 165 9.50 -1.83 5.88
C PHE A 165 8.27 -1.18 5.27
N LEU A 166 8.04 0.11 5.53
CA LEU A 166 6.79 0.78 5.16
C LEU A 166 7.03 2.02 4.31
N GLY A 167 8.10 2.77 4.58
CA GLY A 167 8.35 4.03 3.90
C GLY A 167 9.81 4.28 3.54
N ILE A 168 10.01 4.98 2.43
CA ILE A 168 11.29 5.55 2.02
C ILE A 168 11.07 6.93 1.43
N ALA A 169 11.91 7.89 1.80
CA ALA A 169 11.99 9.20 1.19
C ALA A 169 13.45 9.59 0.95
N LEU A 170 13.74 10.14 -0.22
CA LEU A 170 15.05 10.73 -0.51
C LEU A 170 15.00 12.22 -0.16
N HIS A 171 16.07 12.73 0.42
CA HIS A 171 16.19 14.15 0.72
C HIS A 171 16.06 14.99 -0.58
N PRO A 172 15.45 16.20 -0.59
CA PRO A 172 15.37 17.02 -1.81
C PRO A 172 16.74 17.31 -2.44
N SER A 173 17.74 17.54 -1.59
CA SER A 173 19.16 17.65 -1.96
C SER A 173 19.91 16.30 -2.10
N PHE A 174 19.24 15.18 -2.36
CA PHE A 174 19.83 13.82 -2.39
C PHE A 174 21.05 13.72 -3.29
N ARG A 175 21.01 14.36 -4.47
CA ARG A 175 22.14 14.44 -5.41
C ARG A 175 23.43 14.99 -4.77
N HIS A 176 23.30 15.84 -3.76
CA HIS A 176 24.41 16.53 -3.11
C HIS A 176 24.77 15.93 -1.75
N ASN A 177 23.78 15.52 -0.95
CA ASN A 177 24.02 15.06 0.42
C ASN A 177 23.95 13.53 0.59
N GLY A 178 23.36 12.83 -0.38
CA GLY A 178 23.15 11.38 -0.37
C GLY A 178 22.21 10.88 0.72
N LYS A 179 21.41 11.75 1.37
CA LYS A 179 20.58 11.40 2.53
C LYS A 179 19.25 10.77 2.11
N LEU A 180 18.90 9.66 2.75
CA LEU A 180 17.61 9.01 2.63
C LEU A 180 17.04 8.70 4.02
N TYR A 181 15.72 8.58 4.10
CA TYR A 181 14.99 8.32 5.33
C TYR A 181 14.10 7.11 5.11
N VAL A 182 14.05 6.20 6.09
CA VAL A 182 13.25 4.98 6.02
C VAL A 182 12.39 4.83 7.26
N TYR A 183 11.20 4.26 7.09
CA TYR A 183 10.21 3.98 8.13
C TYR A 183 9.98 2.48 8.20
N TYR A 184 10.22 1.88 9.36
CA TYR A 184 10.08 0.42 9.51
C TYR A 184 9.82 0.00 10.94
N SER A 185 9.16 -1.15 11.09
CA SER A 185 8.88 -1.80 12.37
C SER A 185 10.11 -2.55 12.88
N VAL A 186 10.41 -2.42 14.17
CA VAL A 186 11.48 -3.16 14.88
C VAL A 186 10.94 -3.73 16.19
N GLY A 187 11.55 -4.82 16.67
CA GLY A 187 11.20 -5.45 17.94
C GLY A 187 12.36 -5.45 18.94
N PHE A 188 12.08 -5.08 20.19
CA PHE A 188 13.01 -5.18 21.33
C PHE A 188 12.35 -5.97 22.46
N GLY A 189 12.65 -7.27 22.54
CA GLY A 189 11.98 -8.16 23.50
C GLY A 189 10.49 -8.30 23.16
N PHE A 190 9.61 -7.85 24.05
CA PHE A 190 8.15 -7.83 23.84
C PHE A 190 7.62 -6.49 23.33
N ASP A 191 8.48 -5.48 23.24
CA ASP A 191 8.08 -4.15 22.77
C ASP A 191 8.35 -4.01 21.27
N GLU A 192 7.39 -3.41 20.58
CA GLU A 192 7.45 -3.12 19.14
C GLU A 192 7.49 -1.62 18.94
N TRP A 193 8.25 -1.18 17.94
CA TRP A 193 8.47 0.22 17.66
C TRP A 193 8.44 0.47 16.18
N ILE A 194 7.94 1.63 15.79
CA ILE A 194 8.31 2.27 14.55
C ILE A 194 9.63 2.97 14.74
N ARG A 195 10.53 2.77 13.77
CA ARG A 195 11.81 3.46 13.67
C ARG A 195 11.86 4.25 12.37
N ILE A 196 12.20 5.53 12.51
CA ILE A 196 12.56 6.41 11.40
C ILE A 196 14.08 6.59 11.46
N SER A 197 14.78 6.07 10.45
CA SER A 197 16.24 6.17 10.35
C SER A 197 16.64 7.00 9.14
N GLU A 198 17.66 7.83 9.31
CA GLU A 198 18.41 8.44 8.23
C GLU A 198 19.59 7.56 7.85
N PHE A 199 19.84 7.39 6.56
CA PHE A 199 21.04 6.78 6.01
C PHE A 199 21.69 7.70 4.97
N ARG A 200 22.92 7.36 4.58
CA ARG A 200 23.63 7.99 3.46
C ARG A 200 24.05 6.95 2.42
N VAL A 201 24.00 7.34 1.15
CA VAL A 201 24.59 6.57 0.06
C VAL A 201 26.10 6.43 0.27
N SER A 202 26.64 5.27 -0.06
CA SER A 202 28.08 4.99 0.00
C SER A 202 28.86 5.92 -0.93
N THR A 203 30.05 6.34 -0.47
CA THR A 203 30.98 7.12 -1.30
C THR A 203 31.62 6.30 -2.41
N ASP A 204 31.65 4.97 -2.25
CA ASP A 204 32.34 4.05 -3.16
C ASP A 204 31.39 3.50 -4.25
N ASP A 205 30.09 3.44 -3.96
CA ASP A 205 29.06 2.99 -4.89
C ASP A 205 27.75 3.74 -4.68
N VAL A 206 27.37 4.56 -5.65
CA VAL A 206 26.12 5.32 -5.63
C VAL A 206 24.88 4.44 -5.61
N ASN A 207 24.99 3.16 -5.96
CA ASN A 207 23.90 2.17 -5.94
C ASN A 207 23.81 1.38 -4.63
N THR A 208 24.56 1.78 -3.59
CA THR A 208 24.54 1.10 -2.30
C THR A 208 24.49 2.11 -1.16
N VAL A 209 23.74 1.82 -0.10
CA VAL A 209 23.72 2.59 1.15
C VAL A 209 24.89 2.18 2.06
N ASP A 210 25.55 3.15 2.69
CA ASP A 210 26.47 2.86 3.79
C ASP A 210 25.68 2.53 5.06
N HIS A 211 25.60 1.26 5.42
CA HIS A 211 24.91 0.82 6.63
C HIS A 211 25.50 1.38 7.93
N GLY A 212 26.80 1.74 7.95
CA GLY A 212 27.43 2.39 9.10
C GLY A 212 27.00 3.83 9.32
N SER A 213 26.32 4.43 8.34
CA SER A 213 25.82 5.80 8.38
C SER A 213 24.46 5.96 9.09
N GLU A 214 23.86 4.87 9.56
CA GLU A 214 22.53 4.90 10.18
C GLU A 214 22.46 5.88 11.35
N ARG A 215 21.45 6.75 11.33
CA ARG A 215 21.07 7.60 12.46
C ARG A 215 19.58 7.46 12.74
N ILE A 216 19.25 6.98 13.93
CA ILE A 216 17.86 6.83 14.37
C ILE A 216 17.29 8.22 14.70
N ILE A 217 16.44 8.75 13.83
CA ILE A 217 15.85 10.09 13.96
C ILE A 217 14.75 10.08 15.02
N LEU A 218 13.87 9.08 14.99
CA LEU A 218 12.72 8.98 15.87
C LEU A 218 12.32 7.51 16.07
N GLU A 219 11.91 7.18 17.29
CA GLU A 219 11.28 5.90 17.62
C GLU A 219 9.95 6.13 18.33
N ILE A 220 8.93 5.40 17.91
CA ILE A 220 7.57 5.51 18.43
C ILE A 220 7.10 4.10 18.81
N LYS A 221 6.73 3.90 20.07
CA LYS A 221 6.25 2.60 20.54
C LYS A 221 4.92 2.28 19.86
N GLU A 222 4.84 1.10 19.27
CA GLU A 222 3.68 0.61 18.53
C GLU A 222 2.96 -0.46 19.37
N PRO A 223 1.67 -0.28 19.71
CA PRO A 223 0.95 -1.21 20.58
C PRO A 223 0.29 -2.39 19.85
N ALA A 224 0.18 -2.36 18.51
CA ALA A 224 -0.39 -3.45 17.71
C ALA A 224 0.29 -3.59 16.34
N SER A 225 0.02 -4.72 15.69
CA SER A 225 0.58 -5.09 14.38
C SER A 225 -0.15 -4.46 13.19
N ASN A 226 -1.10 -3.55 13.43
CA ASN A 226 -1.90 -2.91 12.39
C ASN A 226 -2.10 -1.42 12.70
N HIS A 227 -2.49 -0.67 11.68
CA HIS A 227 -2.42 0.79 11.61
C HIS A 227 -1.02 1.34 11.91
N ASN A 228 -0.02 0.81 11.21
CA ASN A 228 1.36 1.24 11.38
C ASN A 228 1.68 2.51 10.57
N GLY A 229 0.80 2.91 9.64
CA GLY A 229 1.04 4.02 8.71
C GLY A 229 2.30 3.78 7.88
N GLY A 230 3.16 4.80 7.77
CA GLY A 230 4.52 4.62 7.25
C GLY A 230 4.91 5.50 6.08
N GLN A 231 4.02 6.36 5.60
CA GLN A 231 4.38 7.31 4.56
C GLN A 231 5.41 8.32 5.06
N LEU A 232 6.45 8.54 4.25
CA LEU A 232 7.45 9.60 4.41
C LEU A 232 7.45 10.46 3.15
N LEU A 233 7.46 11.78 3.30
CA LEU A 233 7.67 12.69 2.18
C LEU A 233 8.31 14.00 2.64
N PHE A 234 8.97 14.68 1.71
CA PHE A 234 9.39 16.05 1.91
C PHE A 234 8.36 17.00 1.33
N GLY A 235 7.96 17.99 2.11
CA GLY A 235 7.13 19.09 1.62
C GLY A 235 7.96 20.07 0.78
N ASP A 236 7.28 20.91 0.01
CA ASP A 236 7.92 22.02 -0.71
C ASP A 236 8.55 23.06 0.24
N ASP A 237 8.16 23.03 1.51
CA ASP A 237 8.77 23.78 2.61
C ASP A 237 10.13 23.21 3.07
N GLY A 238 10.54 22.05 2.55
CA GLY A 238 11.81 21.39 2.86
C GLY A 238 11.78 20.54 4.13
N TYR A 239 10.63 20.41 4.82
CA TYR A 239 10.51 19.60 6.02
C TYR A 239 10.16 18.16 5.71
N LEU A 240 10.60 17.24 6.60
CA LEU A 240 10.21 15.84 6.54
C LEU A 240 8.86 15.67 7.24
N TYR A 241 7.88 15.17 6.51
CA TYR A 241 6.57 14.77 7.02
C TYR A 241 6.54 13.25 7.25
N ILE A 242 6.05 12.85 8.42
CA ILE A 242 5.97 11.45 8.86
C ILE A 242 4.52 11.14 9.21
N PHE A 243 3.94 10.16 8.53
CA PHE A 243 2.52 9.81 8.66
C PHE A 243 2.42 8.53 9.49
N THR A 244 1.93 8.66 10.72
CA THR A 244 1.80 7.56 11.67
C THR A 244 0.33 7.15 11.79
N GLY A 245 0.07 5.84 11.84
CA GLY A 245 -1.24 5.34 12.25
C GLY A 245 -1.44 5.41 13.76
N ASP A 246 -2.67 5.18 14.22
CA ASP A 246 -3.06 5.27 15.64
C ASP A 246 -2.54 4.12 16.51
N GLY A 247 -1.86 3.15 15.92
CA GLY A 247 -1.33 1.96 16.60
C GLY A 247 -2.33 0.81 16.69
N GLY A 248 -3.45 0.87 15.98
CA GLY A 248 -4.25 -0.32 15.66
C GLY A 248 -5.44 -0.57 16.55
N MET A 249 -5.92 -1.82 16.49
CA MET A 249 -7.11 -2.32 17.17
C MET A 249 -8.43 -1.60 16.78
N ALA A 250 -9.55 -2.20 17.19
CA ALA A 250 -10.87 -1.61 16.95
C ALA A 250 -11.10 -0.43 17.91
N GLY A 251 -11.33 0.76 17.33
CA GLY A 251 -11.75 1.95 18.07
C GLY A 251 -10.66 2.71 18.82
N ASP A 252 -9.37 2.52 18.48
CA ASP A 252 -8.22 3.19 19.11
C ASP A 252 -8.33 3.17 20.65
N PRO A 253 -8.26 1.98 21.29
CA PRO A 253 -8.58 1.80 22.71
C PRO A 253 -7.50 2.36 23.66
N PHE A 254 -6.52 3.10 23.15
CA PHE A 254 -5.34 3.49 23.89
C PHE A 254 -5.57 4.78 24.69
N GLY A 255 -5.70 4.62 26.01
CA GLY A 255 -5.93 5.74 26.93
C GLY A 255 -7.39 6.23 26.91
N LYS A 256 -7.61 7.47 27.34
CA LYS A 256 -8.98 8.02 27.53
C LYS A 256 -9.69 8.35 26.22
N PHE A 257 -8.95 8.76 25.20
CA PHE A 257 -9.49 9.29 23.94
C PHE A 257 -8.83 8.67 22.70
N GLY A 258 -8.06 7.59 22.86
CA GLY A 258 -7.22 7.03 21.81
C GLY A 258 -5.92 7.80 21.58
N ASN A 259 -4.97 7.14 20.93
CA ASN A 259 -3.71 7.74 20.49
C ASN A 259 -3.96 8.88 19.49
N ALA A 260 -4.90 8.72 18.55
CA ALA A 260 -5.16 9.66 17.47
C ALA A 260 -5.53 11.06 17.99
N GLN A 261 -6.36 11.14 19.04
CA GLN A 261 -6.76 12.41 19.67
C GLN A 261 -5.81 12.87 20.78
N ASN A 262 -4.96 11.99 21.30
CA ASN A 262 -3.97 12.34 22.31
C ASN A 262 -2.83 13.18 21.69
N LYS A 263 -2.80 14.48 22.00
CA LYS A 263 -1.75 15.41 21.52
C LYS A 263 -0.36 15.10 22.08
N SER A 264 -0.26 14.41 23.21
CA SER A 264 1.01 13.99 23.80
C SER A 264 1.59 12.72 23.15
N ALA A 265 0.80 12.04 22.30
CA ALA A 265 1.23 10.87 21.53
C ALA A 265 1.76 11.28 20.14
N LEU A 266 2.59 10.42 19.55
CA LEU A 266 3.08 10.55 18.17
C LEU A 266 2.37 9.61 17.19
N LEU A 267 1.46 8.77 17.68
CA LEU A 267 0.62 7.88 16.88
C LEU A 267 -0.69 8.57 16.49
N GLY A 268 -1.19 8.27 15.29
CA GLY A 268 -2.36 8.88 14.69
C GLY A 268 -2.11 10.35 14.41
N LYS A 269 -0.95 10.66 13.82
CA LYS A 269 -0.46 12.02 13.55
C LYS A 269 0.11 12.16 12.15
N VAL A 270 0.09 13.39 11.66
CA VAL A 270 1.11 13.88 10.73
C VAL A 270 2.15 14.61 11.57
N LEU A 271 3.39 14.16 11.54
CA LEU A 271 4.52 14.83 12.20
C LEU A 271 5.28 15.65 11.16
N ARG A 272 5.84 16.78 11.57
CA ARG A 272 6.68 17.64 10.71
C ARG A 272 7.97 18.04 11.45
N ILE A 273 9.12 17.64 10.90
CA ILE A 273 10.44 17.88 11.49
C ILE A 273 11.44 18.45 10.48
N ASP A 274 12.42 19.21 10.98
CA ASP A 274 13.53 19.77 10.22
C ASP A 274 14.77 18.88 10.41
N VAL A 275 15.15 18.15 9.35
CA VAL A 275 16.31 17.24 9.33
C VAL A 275 17.55 17.86 8.68
N ASP A 276 17.48 19.14 8.29
CA ASP A 276 18.63 19.84 7.73
C ASP A 276 19.61 20.27 8.82
N ARG A 277 20.88 20.49 8.45
CA ARG A 277 21.94 20.93 9.38
C ARG A 277 21.96 20.12 10.69
N ASN A 278 21.82 18.80 10.58
CA ASN A 278 21.74 17.87 11.71
C ASN A 278 23.06 17.09 11.91
N GLU A 279 24.16 17.51 11.30
CA GLU A 279 25.49 16.89 11.42
C GLU A 279 26.12 17.13 12.79
N ARG A 280 25.70 18.19 13.49
CA ARG A 280 26.11 18.54 14.84
C ARG A 280 24.89 18.95 15.66
N GLY A 281 24.81 18.50 16.91
CA GLY A 281 23.68 18.78 17.80
C GLY A 281 22.53 17.79 17.61
N PRO A 282 21.26 18.21 17.76
CA PRO A 282 20.13 17.31 17.70
C PRO A 282 19.94 16.75 16.28
N LEU A 283 19.45 15.51 16.19
CA LEU A 283 19.23 14.80 14.92
C LEU A 283 18.15 15.42 14.04
N TYR A 284 17.24 16.19 14.65
CA TYR A 284 16.26 17.03 13.97
C TYR A 284 15.91 18.23 14.84
N ARG A 285 15.22 19.21 14.26
CA ARG A 285 14.65 20.36 14.95
C ARG A 285 13.14 20.42 14.71
N ILE A 286 12.46 21.19 15.55
CA ILE A 286 11.05 21.48 15.37
C ILE A 286 10.90 22.77 14.55
N PRO A 287 10.16 22.75 13.41
CA PRO A 287 9.77 23.96 12.72
C PRO A 287 9.01 24.92 13.64
N ARG A 288 9.41 26.20 13.67
CA ARG A 288 8.86 27.19 14.62
C ARG A 288 7.36 27.46 14.42
N ASP A 289 6.89 27.21 13.23
CA ASP A 289 5.52 27.37 12.76
C ASP A 289 4.71 26.06 12.85
N ASN A 290 5.24 24.99 13.47
CA ASN A 290 4.40 23.84 13.85
C ASN A 290 3.27 24.32 14.78
N PRO A 291 2.02 23.84 14.59
CA PRO A 291 0.84 24.40 15.24
C PRO A 291 0.81 24.20 16.77
N PHE A 292 1.57 23.25 17.30
CA PHE A 292 1.53 22.89 18.71
C PHE A 292 2.80 23.24 19.50
N VAL A 293 3.74 24.00 18.93
CA VAL A 293 5.02 24.35 19.59
C VAL A 293 4.82 25.07 20.94
N GLY A 294 3.75 25.86 21.07
CA GLY A 294 3.42 26.57 22.29
C GLY A 294 2.50 25.82 23.27
N ASP A 295 2.03 24.61 22.92
CA ASP A 295 1.13 23.83 23.76
C ASP A 295 1.93 22.82 24.59
N PRO A 296 2.12 23.03 25.91
CA PRO A 296 2.91 22.14 26.75
C PRO A 296 2.30 20.74 26.93
N SER A 297 1.03 20.55 26.53
CA SER A 297 0.37 19.25 26.55
C SER A 297 0.54 18.47 25.24
N ALA A 298 1.14 19.08 24.23
CA ALA A 298 1.31 18.49 22.91
C ALA A 298 2.78 18.16 22.61
N ARG A 299 2.97 17.17 21.76
CA ARG A 299 4.28 16.89 21.17
C ARG A 299 4.57 17.94 20.09
N PRO A 300 5.70 18.66 20.15
CA PRO A 300 5.99 19.75 19.22
C PRO A 300 6.23 19.26 17.79
N GLU A 301 6.49 17.97 17.59
CA GLU A 301 6.58 17.31 16.28
C GLU A 301 5.22 17.27 15.55
N VAL A 302 4.09 17.32 16.28
CA VAL A 302 2.75 17.16 15.70
C VAL A 302 2.41 18.35 14.81
N TYR A 303 2.02 18.04 13.57
CA TYR A 303 1.47 18.98 12.60
C TYR A 303 -0.05 18.83 12.47
N ALA A 304 -0.53 17.59 12.37
CA ALA A 304 -1.96 17.26 12.39
C ALA A 304 -2.22 16.00 13.23
N LEU A 305 -3.45 15.82 13.69
CA LEU A 305 -3.86 14.69 14.53
C LEU A 305 -5.27 14.19 14.17
N GLY A 306 -5.65 13.03 14.71
CA GLY A 306 -6.98 12.46 14.54
C GLY A 306 -7.13 11.53 13.34
N VAL A 307 -6.02 10.94 12.89
CA VAL A 307 -5.98 10.02 11.76
C VAL A 307 -5.83 8.58 12.25
N ARG A 308 -6.38 7.63 11.49
CA ARG A 308 -6.46 6.22 11.87
C ARG A 308 -5.30 5.41 11.29
N ASN A 309 -5.27 5.25 9.97
CA ASN A 309 -4.20 4.54 9.26
C ASN A 309 -3.88 5.25 7.95
N MET A 310 -2.82 6.06 7.91
CA MET A 310 -2.42 6.81 6.73
C MET A 310 -1.27 6.10 6.02
N TRP A 311 -1.50 5.69 4.79
CA TRP A 311 -0.54 5.03 3.90
C TRP A 311 -0.50 5.77 2.55
#